data_AF-A0A1A8KZJ5-F1
#
_entry.id   AF-A0A1A8KZJ5-F1
#
_cell.length_a   1.000
_cell.length_b   1.000
_cell.length_c   1.000
_cell.angle_alpha   90.00
_cell.angle_beta   90.00
_cell.angle_gamma   90.00
#
_symmetry.space_group_name_H-M   'P 1'
#
loop_
_entity.id
_entity.type
_entity.pdbx_description
1 polymer ?
#
loop_
_entity_poly.entity_id
_entity_poly.type
_entity_poly.pdbx_seq_one_letter_code
_entity_poly.pdbx_strand_id
1 'polypeptide(L)'
;MQVATLELPACTAKQSSAESRGKPYNQASQPKLTFVAKKTDTLKQAEAAMALAISDHCSILSCDHIGLACKAAFPDSSIAQNFQMHRTKCTEMINGVLAPYLIQRLVADIGSNKYSLLLDESSDVSVSKYLGIVVRCS
;
A
#
# COMPACT_ATOMS: atom_id res chain seq x y z
N MET A 1 -62.27 8.40 1.03
CA MET A 1 -62.14 9.18 -0.21
C MET A 1 -60.93 8.65 -0.95
N GLN A 2 -61.13 8.18 -2.18
CA GLN A 2 -60.29 7.24 -2.92
C GLN A 2 -58.80 7.61 -3.06
N VAL A 3 -57.97 6.58 -2.95
CA VAL A 3 -56.61 6.50 -3.50
C VAL A 3 -56.74 6.43 -5.02
N ALA A 4 -56.16 7.39 -5.74
CA ALA A 4 -56.10 7.40 -7.19
C ALA A 4 -54.79 6.74 -7.65
N THR A 5 -54.89 5.49 -8.10
CA THR A 5 -53.87 4.83 -8.93
C THR A 5 -54.04 5.29 -10.37
N LEU A 6 -53.05 6.01 -10.90
CA LEU A 6 -52.93 6.32 -12.32
C LEU A 6 -52.15 5.18 -13.00
N GLU A 7 -52.84 4.32 -13.75
CA GLU A 7 -52.20 3.39 -14.69
C GLU A 7 -51.98 4.10 -16.04
N LEU A 8 -50.76 4.02 -16.56
CA LEU A 8 -50.42 4.41 -17.93
C LEU A 8 -50.07 3.16 -18.75
N PRO A 9 -50.41 3.15 -20.05
CA PRO A 9 -50.60 1.93 -20.83
C PRO A 9 -49.30 1.24 -21.25
N ALA A 10 -49.40 -0.09 -21.39
CA ALA A 10 -48.35 -0.98 -21.89
C ALA A 10 -47.92 -0.61 -23.32
N CYS A 11 -46.63 -0.30 -23.50
CA CYS A 11 -46.02 -0.08 -24.80
C CYS A 11 -45.41 -1.40 -25.31
N THR A 12 -46.08 -2.07 -26.24
CA THR A 12 -45.54 -3.24 -26.96
C THR A 12 -44.68 -2.78 -28.13
N ALA A 13 -43.35 -2.78 -27.96
CA ALA A 13 -42.39 -2.58 -29.05
C ALA A 13 -41.74 -3.92 -29.44
N LYS A 14 -41.82 -4.23 -30.73
CA LYS A 14 -41.34 -5.44 -31.39
C LYS A 14 -39.82 -5.61 -31.26
N GLN A 15 -39.41 -6.86 -31.10
CA GLN A 15 -38.02 -7.33 -31.16
C GLN A 15 -37.44 -7.14 -32.57
N SER A 16 -36.23 -6.60 -32.68
CA SER A 16 -35.33 -6.91 -33.79
C SER A 16 -33.85 -6.81 -33.40
N SER A 17 -33.23 -7.99 -33.32
CA SER A 17 -31.88 -8.34 -33.77
C SER A 17 -30.62 -7.70 -33.14
N ALA A 18 -29.71 -8.60 -32.72
CA ALA A 18 -28.28 -8.45 -32.48
C ALA A 18 -27.81 -8.11 -31.04
N GLU A 19 -27.88 -9.07 -30.11
CA GLU A 19 -26.98 -9.06 -28.95
C GLU A 19 -26.70 -10.49 -28.44
N SER A 20 -25.80 -11.19 -29.12
CA SER A 20 -25.24 -12.46 -28.64
C SER A 20 -23.75 -12.29 -28.39
N ARG A 21 -23.35 -11.98 -27.15
CA ARG A 21 -22.10 -12.43 -26.49
C ARG A 21 -21.88 -11.71 -25.15
N GLY A 22 -22.33 -12.36 -24.08
CA GLY A 22 -21.99 -12.03 -22.70
C GLY A 22 -23.14 -12.39 -21.76
N LYS A 23 -23.05 -13.53 -21.06
CA LYS A 23 -23.96 -13.79 -19.94
C LYS A 23 -23.73 -12.69 -18.87
N PRO A 24 -24.77 -12.19 -18.19
CA PRO A 24 -24.60 -11.22 -17.12
C PRO A 24 -23.66 -11.80 -16.05
N TYR A 25 -22.70 -10.99 -15.61
CA TYR A 25 -21.69 -11.36 -14.62
C TYR A 25 -22.38 -11.82 -13.32
N ASN A 26 -22.34 -13.12 -13.03
CA ASN A 26 -22.95 -13.70 -11.84
C ASN A 26 -21.94 -13.64 -10.67
N GLN A 27 -22.05 -12.59 -9.86
CA GLN A 27 -21.21 -12.37 -8.69
C GLN A 27 -21.33 -13.49 -7.63
N ALA A 28 -22.46 -14.21 -7.58
CA ALA A 28 -22.67 -15.31 -6.64
C ALA A 28 -21.95 -16.62 -7.04
N SER A 29 -21.49 -16.73 -8.29
CA SER A 29 -20.74 -17.91 -8.79
C SER A 29 -19.22 -17.77 -8.62
N GLN A 30 -18.73 -16.64 -8.11
CA GLN A 30 -17.30 -16.45 -7.90
C GLN A 30 -16.84 -17.31 -6.72
N PRO A 31 -15.78 -18.13 -6.86
CA PRO A 31 -15.19 -18.79 -5.72
C PRO A 31 -14.73 -17.70 -4.74
N LYS A 32 -15.23 -17.76 -3.51
CA LYS A 32 -14.80 -16.84 -2.45
C LYS A 32 -13.30 -17.03 -2.26
N LEU A 33 -12.51 -16.06 -2.71
CA LEU A 33 -11.07 -16.07 -2.51
C LEU A 33 -10.81 -16.02 -1.01
N THR A 34 -10.45 -17.17 -0.46
CA THR A 34 -9.99 -17.30 0.92
C THR A 34 -8.61 -16.65 0.99
N PHE A 35 -8.58 -15.38 1.38
CA PHE A 35 -7.34 -14.72 1.76
C PHE A 35 -6.87 -15.35 3.07
N VAL A 36 -6.10 -16.43 2.97
CA VAL A 36 -5.39 -16.97 4.13
C VAL A 36 -4.26 -16.00 4.41
N ALA A 37 -4.36 -15.27 5.53
CA ALA A 37 -3.25 -14.49 6.06
C ALA A 37 -2.09 -15.44 6.32
N LYS A 38 -1.14 -15.49 5.37
CA LYS A 38 0.03 -16.36 5.46
C LYS A 38 0.87 -15.89 6.66
N LYS A 39 1.26 -16.83 7.51
CA LYS A 39 2.17 -16.62 8.67
C LYS A 39 3.39 -15.79 8.22
N THR A 40 3.89 -14.94 9.11
CA THR A 40 4.99 -13.98 8.86
C THR A 40 6.14 -14.65 8.11
N ASP A 41 6.32 -14.22 6.87
CA ASP A 41 7.35 -14.73 5.98
C ASP A 41 8.69 -14.10 6.40
N THR A 42 9.64 -14.92 6.85
CA THR A 42 10.97 -14.44 7.27
C THR A 42 11.68 -13.69 6.13
N LEU A 43 11.37 -14.03 4.88
CA LEU A 43 11.78 -13.28 3.69
C LEU A 43 11.25 -11.84 3.68
N LYS A 44 9.95 -11.66 3.93
CA LYS A 44 9.32 -10.33 3.95
C LYS A 44 9.86 -9.48 5.09
N GLN A 45 10.18 -10.11 6.22
CA GLN A 45 10.84 -9.41 7.33
C GLN A 45 12.24 -8.93 6.95
N ALA A 46 13.04 -9.77 6.27
CA ALA A 46 14.36 -9.38 5.77
C ALA A 46 14.26 -8.23 4.76
N GLU A 47 13.28 -8.28 3.86
CA GLU A 47 13.04 -7.22 2.87
C GLU A 47 12.59 -5.91 3.53
N ALA A 48 11.68 -5.97 4.51
CA ALA A 48 11.27 -4.79 5.27
C ALA A 48 12.42 -4.20 6.08
N ALA A 49 13.24 -5.04 6.74
CA ALA A 49 14.41 -4.59 7.48
C ALA A 49 15.44 -3.93 6.56
N MET A 50 15.66 -4.48 5.36
CA MET A 50 16.55 -3.86 4.38
C MET A 50 16.01 -2.54 3.86
N ALA A 51 14.71 -2.47 3.55
CA ALA A 51 14.08 -1.23 3.11
C ALA A 51 14.18 -0.12 4.16
N LEU A 52 14.03 -0.46 5.45
CA LEU A 52 14.20 0.48 6.56
C LEU A 52 15.66 0.98 6.67
N ALA A 53 16.64 0.07 6.58
CA ALA A 53 18.05 0.45 6.60
C ALA A 53 18.42 1.37 5.43
N ILE A 54 17.81 1.13 4.25
CA ILE A 54 18.01 1.97 3.08
C ILE A 54 17.37 3.35 3.29
N SER A 55 16.16 3.43 3.84
CA SER A 55 15.47 4.71 4.05
C SER A 55 16.19 5.63 5.04
N ASP A 56 16.85 5.06 6.05
CA ASP A 56 17.48 5.86 7.11
C ASP A 56 18.81 6.47 6.69
N HIS A 57 19.58 5.78 5.84
CA HIS A 57 21.00 6.10 5.64
C HIS A 57 21.49 6.07 4.18
N CYS A 58 20.66 5.64 3.23
CA CYS A 58 21.09 5.43 1.86
C CYS A 58 20.15 6.10 0.84
N SER A 59 20.67 6.27 -0.37
CA SER A 59 19.81 6.52 -1.52
C SER A 59 19.03 5.24 -1.86
N ILE A 60 17.77 5.38 -2.27
CA ILE A 60 16.97 4.26 -2.80
C ILE A 60 17.69 3.61 -4.01
N LEU A 61 18.51 4.37 -4.75
CA LEU A 61 19.31 3.85 -5.86
C LEU A 61 20.26 2.73 -5.44
N SER A 62 20.71 2.73 -4.18
CA SER A 62 21.64 1.72 -3.66
C SER A 62 21.02 0.31 -3.63
N CYS A 63 19.69 0.17 -3.71
CA CYS A 63 19.03 -1.13 -3.64
C CYS A 63 19.12 -1.97 -4.92
N ASP A 64 19.48 -1.38 -6.07
CA ASP A 64 19.35 -2.03 -7.39
C ASP A 64 20.21 -3.30 -7.54
N HIS A 65 21.35 -3.41 -6.84
CA HIS A 65 22.23 -4.59 -6.88
C HIS A 65 22.36 -5.32 -5.53
N ILE A 66 21.76 -4.80 -4.46
CA ILE A 66 21.86 -5.41 -3.12
C ILE A 66 21.33 -6.84 -3.12
N GLY A 67 20.24 -7.10 -3.84
CA GLY A 67 19.69 -8.45 -3.90
C GLY A 67 20.64 -9.47 -4.52
N LEU A 68 21.41 -9.08 -5.55
CA LEU A 68 22.43 -9.95 -6.16
C LEU A 68 23.62 -10.14 -5.21
N ALA A 69 24.05 -9.07 -4.54
CA ALA A 69 25.13 -9.14 -3.56
C ALA A 69 24.80 -10.08 -2.40
N CYS A 70 23.57 -10.03 -1.86
CA CYS A 70 23.13 -10.95 -0.81
C CYS A 70 23.16 -12.41 -1.26
N LYS A 71 22.74 -12.71 -2.49
CA LYS A 71 22.77 -14.08 -3.04
C LYS A 71 24.19 -14.62 -3.18
N ALA A 72 25.13 -13.77 -3.60
CA ALA A 72 26.52 -14.14 -3.76
C ALA A 72 27.24 -14.29 -2.41
N ALA A 73 26.95 -13.40 -1.45
CA ALA A 73 27.55 -13.41 -0.12
C ALA A 73 27.06 -14.57 0.75
N PHE A 74 25.81 -15.01 0.56
CA PHE A 74 25.15 -16.02 1.39
C PHE A 74 24.53 -17.15 0.52
N PRO A 75 25.35 -18.00 -0.11
CA PRO A 75 24.86 -19.05 -1.01
C PRO A 75 24.05 -20.15 -0.31
N ASP A 76 24.31 -20.37 0.97
CA ASP A 76 23.68 -21.37 1.85
C ASP A 76 22.33 -20.91 2.44
N SER A 77 22.07 -19.60 2.46
CA SER A 77 20.86 -19.02 3.04
C SER A 77 19.69 -19.05 2.05
N SER A 78 18.65 -19.81 2.38
CA SER A 78 17.41 -19.85 1.60
C SER A 78 16.73 -18.47 1.52
N ILE A 79 16.84 -17.64 2.56
CA ILE A 79 16.30 -16.28 2.57
C ILE A 79 17.06 -15.42 1.57
N ALA A 80 18.40 -15.46 1.57
CA ALA A 80 19.21 -14.67 0.66
C ALA A 80 18.96 -15.07 -0.81
N GLN A 81 18.84 -16.38 -1.09
CA GLN A 81 18.54 -16.86 -2.45
C GLN A 81 17.19 -16.37 -2.98
N ASN A 82 16.20 -16.25 -2.10
CA ASN A 82 14.87 -15.76 -2.45
C ASN A 82 14.73 -14.24 -2.34
N PHE A 83 15.71 -13.55 -1.75
CA PHE A 83 15.68 -12.11 -1.54
C PHE A 83 15.65 -11.37 -2.88
N GLN A 84 14.65 -10.51 -3.04
CA GLN A 84 14.49 -9.70 -4.25
C GLN A 84 14.19 -8.28 -3.83
N MET A 85 15.12 -7.37 -4.13
CA MET A 85 14.97 -5.95 -3.86
C MET A 85 15.50 -5.16 -5.05
N HIS A 86 14.64 -4.28 -5.56
CA HIS A 86 14.93 -3.28 -6.58
C HIS A 86 14.14 -2.02 -6.24
N ARG A 87 14.40 -0.94 -6.97
CA ARG A 87 13.83 0.38 -6.70
C ARG A 87 12.32 0.38 -6.44
N THR A 88 11.51 -0.18 -7.33
CA THR A 88 10.05 -0.19 -7.18
C THR A 88 9.60 -0.91 -5.90
N LYS A 89 10.21 -2.07 -5.61
CA LYS A 89 9.84 -2.86 -4.43
C LYS A 89 10.32 -2.20 -3.14
N CYS A 90 11.51 -1.60 -3.15
CA CYS A 90 12.02 -0.84 -2.01
C CYS A 90 11.14 0.38 -1.73
N THR A 91 10.80 1.15 -2.76
CA THR A 91 9.90 2.30 -2.65
C THR A 91 8.55 1.89 -2.09
N GLU A 92 7.94 0.80 -2.58
CA GLU A 92 6.65 0.36 -2.04
C GLU A 92 6.72 -0.29 -0.67
N MET A 93 7.85 -0.90 -0.30
CA MET A 93 8.06 -1.33 1.07
C MET A 93 8.11 -0.13 2.01
N ILE A 94 8.79 0.94 1.62
CA ILE A 94 8.88 2.17 2.41
C ILE A 94 7.50 2.85 2.48
N ASN A 95 6.88 3.14 1.33
CA ASN A 95 5.66 3.94 1.27
C ASN A 95 4.39 3.16 1.63
N GLY A 96 4.27 1.92 1.14
CA GLY A 96 3.07 1.10 1.31
C GLY A 96 3.03 0.31 2.61
N VAL A 97 4.18 0.09 3.27
CA VAL A 97 4.26 -0.75 4.47
C VAL A 97 4.85 0.00 5.66
N LEU A 98 6.09 0.49 5.55
CA LEU A 98 6.80 1.09 6.67
C LEU A 98 6.18 2.43 7.09
N ALA A 99 5.90 3.32 6.14
CA ALA A 99 5.31 4.63 6.41
C ALA A 99 3.97 4.56 7.16
N PRO A 100 2.94 3.82 6.70
CA PRO A 100 1.68 3.73 7.43
C PRO A 100 1.85 3.05 8.79
N TYR A 101 2.73 2.06 8.91
CA TYR A 101 3.04 1.41 10.18
C TYR A 101 3.67 2.39 11.19
N LEU A 102 4.67 3.16 10.76
CA LEU A 102 5.35 4.14 11.61
C LEU A 102 4.41 5.28 12.02
N ILE A 103 3.56 5.77 11.11
CA ILE A 103 2.54 6.78 11.43
C ILE A 103 1.54 6.25 12.46
N GLN A 104 1.01 5.04 12.26
CA GLN A 104 0.09 4.42 13.21
C GLN A 104 0.73 4.25 14.60
N ARG A 105 1.99 3.83 14.62
CA ARG A 105 2.76 3.70 15.85
C ARG A 105 2.99 5.04 16.53
N LEU A 106 3.37 6.07 15.78
CA LEU A 106 3.54 7.43 16.30
C LEU A 106 2.24 7.96 16.90
N VAL A 107 1.10 7.77 16.22
CA VAL A 107 -0.22 8.18 16.73
C VAL A 107 -0.59 7.40 18.00
N ALA A 108 -0.31 6.10 18.04
CA ALA A 108 -0.54 5.28 19.23
C ALA A 108 0.35 5.71 20.41
N ASP A 109 1.61 6.05 20.15
CA ASP A 109 2.57 6.51 21.16
C ASP A 109 2.17 7.89 21.73
N ILE A 110 1.58 8.77 20.91
CA ILE A 110 1.00 10.05 21.38
C ILE A 110 -0.26 9.78 22.22
N GLY A 111 -1.17 8.93 21.73
CA GLY A 111 -2.42 8.59 22.39
C GLY A 111 -3.28 9.83 22.68
N SER A 112 -3.79 9.93 23.92
CA SER A 112 -4.54 11.10 24.40
C SER A 112 -3.68 12.08 25.21
N ASN A 113 -2.35 11.94 25.15
CA ASN A 113 -1.44 12.78 25.93
C ASN A 113 -1.22 14.14 25.26
N LYS A 114 -0.82 15.12 26.06
CA LYS A 114 -0.37 16.42 25.55
C LYS A 114 0.97 16.23 24.85
N TYR A 115 1.12 16.82 23.68
CA TYR A 115 2.37 16.84 22.92
C TYR A 115 2.72 18.27 22.53
N SER A 116 4.00 18.53 22.29
CA SER A 116 4.49 19.77 21.71
C SER A 116 4.95 19.52 20.28
N LEU A 117 4.64 20.44 19.37
CA LEU A 117 5.14 20.42 17.99
C LEU A 117 6.22 21.47 17.83
N LEU A 118 7.36 21.06 17.26
CA LEU A 118 8.39 21.98 16.80
C LEU A 118 8.32 22.00 15.27
N LEU A 119 8.17 23.21 14.71
CA LEU A 119 8.10 23.45 13.28
C LEU A 119 9.31 24.30 12.90
N ASP A 120 10.09 23.83 11.94
CA ASP A 120 11.29 24.50 11.46
C ASP A 120 11.22 24.64 9.93
N GLU A 121 11.17 25.86 9.41
CA GLU A 121 11.24 26.09 7.96
C GLU A 121 12.68 26.31 7.56
N SER A 122 13.19 25.49 6.64
CA SER A 122 14.48 25.76 6.01
C SER A 122 14.26 26.55 4.73
N SER A 123 14.85 27.74 4.65
CA SER A 123 14.90 28.53 3.44
C SER A 123 16.15 28.16 2.63
N ASP A 124 15.99 27.29 1.64
CA ASP A 124 16.98 27.12 0.57
C ASP A 124 16.68 28.12 -0.56
N VAL A 125 17.70 28.58 -1.29
CA VAL A 125 17.54 29.52 -2.44
C VAL A 125 16.86 28.85 -3.65
N SER A 126 16.63 27.53 -3.58
CA SER A 126 15.86 26.81 -4.59
C SER A 126 14.35 27.09 -4.53
N VAL A 127 13.62 26.60 -5.55
CA VAL A 127 12.16 26.76 -5.67
C VAL A 127 11.39 25.88 -4.66
N SER A 128 12.08 25.00 -3.92
CA SER A 128 11.45 24.06 -2.97
C SER A 128 11.64 24.52 -1.52
N LYS A 129 10.54 24.60 -0.78
CA LYS A 129 10.54 24.87 0.66
C LYS A 129 10.44 23.56 1.44
N TYR A 130 11.22 23.42 2.50
CA TYR A 130 11.15 22.27 3.41
C TYR A 130 10.68 22.72 4.78
N LEU A 131 9.75 21.97 5.36
CA LEU A 131 9.25 22.17 6.72
C LEU A 131 9.59 20.93 7.55
N GLY A 132 10.53 21.08 8.47
CA GLY A 132 10.79 20.11 9.53
C GLY A 132 9.67 20.11 10.55
N ILE A 133 9.18 18.93 10.91
CA ILE A 133 8.16 18.74 11.93
C ILE A 133 8.69 17.73 12.95
N VAL A 134 8.74 18.11 14.23
CA VAL A 134 9.12 17.22 15.32
C VAL A 134 8.01 17.18 16.36
N VAL A 135 7.60 15.96 16.74
CA VAL A 135 6.62 15.73 17.80
C VAL A 135 7.36 15.33 19.08
N ARG A 136 7.12 16.05 20.18
CA ARG A 136 7.64 15.71 21.51
C ARG A 136 6.49 15.36 22.44
N CYS A 137 6.40 14.10 22.84
CA CYS A 137 5.48 13.65 23.90
C CYS A 137 6.03 14.06 25.27
N SER A 138 5.14 14.47 26.18
CA SER A 138 5.47 14.87 27.56
C SER A 138 5.01 13.86 28.59
#